data_AF-A0A3D5WMB0-F1
#
_entry.id   AF-A0A3D5WMB0-F1
#
_cell.length_a   1.000
_cell.length_b   1.000
_cell.length_c   1.000
_cell.angle_alpha   90.00
_cell.angle_beta   90.00
_cell.angle_gamma   90.00
#
_symmetry.space_group_name_H-M   'P 1'
#
loop_
_entity.id
_entity.type
_entity.pdbx_description
1 polymer ?
#
loop_
_entity_poly.entity_id
_entity_poly.type
_entity_poly.pdbx_seq_one_letter_code
_entity_poly.pdbx_strand_id
1 'polypeptide(L)' 'MDTTYTNVVDASTSQIASDTKFHVAGLDLYYDKFHALKDINIDIPEKQITAFIGPSGCGKSTFLKSLN' A
#
# COMPACT_ATOMS: atom_id res chain seq x y z
N MET A 1 -27.07 -32.44 -17.22
CA MET A 1 -27.03 -31.09 -16.62
C MET A 1 -26.97 -31.28 -15.11
N ASP A 2 -26.31 -30.34 -14.41
CA ASP A 2 -25.80 -30.37 -13.03
C ASP A 2 -24.48 -31.11 -12.82
N THR A 3 -23.39 -30.40 -13.11
CA THR A 3 -22.08 -30.67 -12.50
C THR A 3 -21.96 -29.76 -11.28
N THR A 4 -22.08 -30.35 -10.09
CA THR A 4 -22.00 -29.66 -8.80
C THR A 4 -20.59 -29.16 -8.54
N TYR A 5 -20.41 -27.83 -8.44
CA TYR A 5 -19.20 -27.24 -7.86
C TYR A 5 -19.33 -27.29 -6.33
N THR A 6 -18.64 -28.23 -5.69
CA THR A 6 -18.58 -28.30 -4.22
C THR A 6 -17.26 -27.70 -3.79
N ASN A 7 -17.29 -26.46 -3.27
CA ASN A 7 -16.15 -25.93 -2.54
C ASN A 7 -16.08 -26.63 -1.18
N VAL A 8 -15.17 -27.60 -1.07
CA VAL A 8 -14.67 -28.07 0.22
C VAL A 8 -13.91 -26.93 0.86
N VAL A 9 -14.56 -26.25 1.81
CA VAL A 9 -13.94 -25.25 2.68
C VAL A 9 -13.14 -25.98 3.75
N ASP A 10 -11.87 -26.22 3.46
CA ASP A 10 -10.94 -26.73 4.45
C ASP A 10 -10.72 -25.67 5.54
N ALA A 11 -10.95 -26.04 6.80
CA ALA A 11 -11.04 -25.16 7.96
C ALA A 11 -9.67 -24.65 8.48
N SER A 12 -8.66 -24.59 7.61
CA SER A 12 -7.36 -23.96 7.87
C SER A 12 -7.02 -22.96 6.76
N THR A 13 -8.00 -22.17 6.32
CA THR A 13 -7.73 -20.98 5.52
C THR A 13 -7.07 -19.95 6.44
N SER A 14 -5.75 -20.04 6.61
CA SER A 14 -4.95 -18.92 7.10
C SER A 14 -5.38 -17.69 6.32
N GLN A 15 -5.78 -16.66 7.07
CA GLN A 15 -6.16 -15.34 6.58
C GLN A 15 -5.33 -15.00 5.35
N ILE A 16 -5.99 -14.66 4.24
CA ILE A 16 -5.32 -14.08 3.08
C ILE A 16 -4.83 -12.70 3.55
N ALA A 17 -3.73 -12.68 4.30
CA ALA A 17 -2.98 -11.48 4.58
C ALA A 17 -2.50 -11.02 3.21
N SER A 18 -3.04 -9.90 2.72
CA SER A 18 -2.50 -9.27 1.54
C SER A 18 -1.03 -8.99 1.82
N ASP A 19 -0.12 -9.73 1.17
CA ASP A 19 1.32 -9.51 1.33
C ASP A 19 1.62 -8.03 1.12
N THR A 20 2.18 -7.34 2.11
CA THR A 20 2.52 -5.93 1.96
C THR A 20 3.72 -5.80 1.03
N LYS A 21 3.57 -5.09 -0.08
CA LYS A 21 4.66 -4.86 -1.04
C LYS A 21 5.57 -3.73 -0.62
N PHE A 22 5.03 -2.67 -0.03
CA PHE A 22 5.80 -1.59 0.58
C PHE A 22 5.29 -1.33 1.99
N HIS A 23 6.19 -1.43 2.96
CA HIS A 23 5.96 -1.00 4.34
C HIS A 23 6.78 0.27 4.58
N VAL A 24 6.11 1.39 4.81
CA VAL A 24 6.74 2.67 5.11
C VAL A 24 6.34 3.08 6.52
N ALA A 25 7.32 3.32 7.39
CA ALA A 25 7.10 3.77 8.75
C ALA A 25 8.06 4.93 9.07
N GLY A 26 7.53 6.04 9.57
CA GLY A 26 8.31 7.21 9.99
C GLY A 26 9.10 7.88 8.87
N LEU A 27 8.56 7.95 7.65
CA LEU A 27 9.28 8.60 6.54
C LEU A 27 9.18 10.11 6.64
N ASP A 28 10.32 10.73 6.94
CA ASP A 28 10.57 12.16 6.80
C ASP A 28 11.46 12.42 5.58
N LEU A 29 11.07 13.38 4.72
CA LEU A 29 11.83 13.75 3.53
C LEU A 29 11.97 15.25 3.39
N TYR A 30 13.21 15.71 3.22
CA TYR A 30 13.56 17.12 3.11
C TYR A 30 14.17 17.43 1.75
N TYR A 31 13.79 18.56 1.18
CA TYR A 31 14.52 19.23 0.10
C TYR A 31 15.19 20.47 0.67
N ASP A 32 16.49 20.42 0.89
CA ASP A 32 17.25 21.44 1.61
C ASP A 32 16.60 21.75 2.98
N LYS A 33 16.03 22.96 3.13
CA LYS A 33 15.35 23.42 4.36
C LYS A 33 13.85 23.10 4.36
N PHE A 34 13.30 22.58 3.27
CA PHE A 34 11.88 22.30 3.12
C PHE A 34 11.55 20.87 3.50
N HIS A 35 10.77 20.70 4.58
CA HIS A 35 10.29 19.39 5.03
C HIS A 35 9.06 18.97 4.20
N ALA A 36 9.29 18.17 3.15
CA ALA A 36 8.34 17.85 2.11
C ALA A 36 7.37 16.70 2.46
N LEU A 37 7.86 15.68 3.16
CA LEU A 37 7.07 14.57 3.72
C LEU A 37 7.39 14.49 5.19
N LYS A 38 6.37 14.38 6.05
CA LYS A 38 6.54 14.39 7.51
C LYS A 38 5.88 13.15 8.09
N ASP A 39 6.64 12.33 8.78
CA ASP A 39 6.18 11.13 9.49
C ASP A 39 5.15 10.30 8.68
N ILE A 40 5.52 9.96 7.44
CA ILE A 40 4.63 9.17 6.58
C ILE A 40 4.69 7.71 7.01
N ASN A 41 3.52 7.16 7.34
CA ASN A 41 3.30 5.78 7.74
C ASN A 41 2.24 5.17 6.82
N ILE A 42 2.63 4.24 5.94
CA ILE A 42 1.71 3.63 4.97
C ILE A 42 2.15 2.21 4.57
N ASP A 43 1.17 1.33 4.46
CA ASP A 43 1.30 -0.01 3.89
C ASP A 43 0.65 -0.07 2.52
N ILE A 44 1.40 -0.51 1.51
CA ILE A 44 0.91 -0.73 0.15
C ILE A 44 0.86 -2.24 -0.09
N PRO A 45 -0.33 -2.85 -0.18
CA PRO A 45 -0.46 -4.29 -0.40
C PRO A 45 -0.08 -4.70 -1.83
N GLU A 46 0.42 -5.92 -1.95
CA GLU A 46 0.78 -6.53 -3.22
C GLU A 46 -0.47 -6.79 -4.06
N LYS A 47 -0.32 -6.66 -5.39
CA LYS A 47 -1.38 -6.90 -6.40
C LYS A 47 -2.62 -6.02 -6.20
N GLN A 48 -2.49 -4.89 -5.51
CA GLN A 48 -3.57 -3.92 -5.33
C GLN A 48 -3.24 -2.59 -6.01
N ILE A 49 -4.26 -1.99 -6.64
CA ILE A 49 -4.18 -0.63 -7.16
C ILE A 49 -4.35 0.33 -5.98
N THR A 50 -3.32 1.12 -5.69
CA THR A 50 -3.34 2.15 -4.64
C THR A 50 -3.29 3.54 -5.29
N ALA A 51 -4.23 4.41 -4.92
CA ALA A 51 -4.31 5.78 -5.45
C ALA A 51 -3.99 6.81 -4.37
N PHE A 52 -3.09 7.76 -4.68
CA PHE A 52 -2.76 8.89 -3.82
C PHE A 52 -3.49 10.15 -4.31
N ILE A 53 -4.39 10.71 -3.50
CA ILE A 53 -5.23 11.86 -3.87
C ILE A 53 -4.98 13.01 -2.89
N GLY A 54 -4.92 14.24 -3.40
CA GLY A 54 -4.74 15.45 -2.60
C GLY A 54 -4.41 16.68 -3.45
N PRO A 55 -4.46 17.90 -2.87
CA PRO A 55 -4.21 19.15 -3.58
C PRO A 55 -2.78 19.22 -4.18
N SER A 56 -2.54 20.17 -5.08
CA SER A 56 -1.18 20.40 -5.61
C SER A 56 -0.22 20.75 -4.45
N GLY A 57 1.01 20.24 -4.52
CA GLY A 57 2.04 20.48 -3.49
C GLY A 57 1.93 19.62 -2.22
N CYS A 58 0.94 18.73 -2.08
CA CYS A 58 0.78 17.92 -0.86
C CYS A 58 1.75 16.72 -0.75
N GLY A 59 2.76 16.59 -1.62
CA GLY A 59 3.80 15.57 -1.50
C GLY A 59 3.55 14.23 -2.22
N LYS A 60 2.46 14.05 -2.98
CA LYS A 60 2.17 12.77 -3.70
C LYS A 60 3.33 12.29 -4.58
N SER A 61 3.76 13.12 -5.53
CA SER A 61 4.86 12.77 -6.44
C SER A 61 6.19 12.66 -5.70
N THR A 62 6.35 13.42 -4.62
CA THR A 62 7.51 13.35 -3.73
C THR A 62 7.59 11.97 -3.05
N PHE A 63 6.46 11.48 -2.52
CA PHE A 63 6.35 10.15 -1.92
C PHE A 63 6.59 9.03 -2.94
N LEU A 64 5.98 9.11 -4.14
CA LEU A 64 6.23 8.11 -5.19
C LEU A 64 7.70 8.08 -5.63
N LYS A 65 8.39 9.21 -5.65
CA LYS A 65 9.83 9.27 -5.95
C LYS A 65 10.67 8.63 -4.86
N SER A 66 10.27 8.70 -3.59
CA SER A 66 10.99 8.02 -2.50
C SER A 66 10.82 6.50 -2.51
N LEU A 67 9.87 5.95 -3.27
CA LEU A 67 9.66 4.51 -3.43
C LEU A 67 10.43 3.88 -4.61
N ASN A 68 11.11 4.68 -5.45
CA ASN A 68 11.89 4.19 -6.59
C ASN A 68 13.25 3.62 -6.17
#